data_AF-A0ABD4A4S9-F1
#
_entry.id   AF-A0ABD4A4S9-F1
#
_cell.length_a   1.000
_cell.length_b   1.000
_cell.length_c   1.000
_cell.angle_alpha   90.00
_cell.angle_beta   90.00
_cell.angle_gamma   90.00
#
_symmetry.space_group_name_H-M   'P 1'
#
loop_
_entity.id
_entity.type
_entity.pdbx_description
1 polymer ?
#
loop_
_entity_poly.entity_id
_entity_poly.type
_entity_poly.pdbx_seq_one_letter_code
_entity_poly.pdbx_strand_id
1 'polypeptide(L)'
;MKCSVCKHEMYYRFIDDAYYCPSCDLWFEGNNAETDYHEKQLNPNAEEDYALVLDFQAKDQNLIAFKEYMNKLNSQLEQDGYNILKYMVETGQDGGITSYKPYHMELMIHSNHAQKEAFDNYMDELFERFLITKGIVLNHYSLKELNTVPV
;
A
#
# COMPACT_ATOMS: atom_id res chain seq x y z
N MET A 1 -1.29 2.95 -31.52
CA MET A 1 -1.43 2.73 -30.06
C MET A 1 -1.53 4.09 -29.39
N LYS A 2 -2.31 4.25 -28.31
CA LYS A 2 -2.36 5.49 -27.53
C LYS A 2 -1.39 5.42 -26.37
N CYS A 3 -0.72 6.53 -26.07
CA CYS A 3 0.19 6.64 -24.94
C CYS A 3 -0.55 6.34 -23.64
N SER A 4 -0.01 5.41 -22.84
CA SER A 4 -0.51 5.06 -21.51
C SER A 4 -0.62 6.29 -20.60
N VAL A 5 0.33 7.21 -20.71
CA VAL A 5 0.46 8.45 -19.91
C VAL A 5 -0.51 9.55 -20.37
N CYS A 6 -0.38 10.05 -21.60
CA CYS A 6 -1.10 11.25 -22.04
C CYS A 6 -2.25 10.98 -23.02
N LYS A 7 -2.53 9.69 -23.31
CA LYS A 7 -3.56 9.22 -24.26
C LYS A 7 -3.43 9.73 -25.71
N HIS A 8 -2.35 10.45 -26.03
CA HIS A 8 -2.01 10.90 -27.38
C HIS A 8 -1.62 9.72 -28.28
N GLU A 9 -1.82 9.85 -29.59
CA GLU A 9 -1.37 8.82 -30.54
C GLU A 9 0.15 8.70 -30.56
N MET A 10 0.64 7.47 -30.54
CA MET A 10 2.07 7.15 -30.59
C MET A 10 2.49 6.65 -31.97
N TYR A 11 3.73 6.97 -32.32
CA TYR A 11 4.40 6.50 -33.52
C TYR A 11 5.22 5.25 -33.24
N TYR A 12 5.03 4.21 -34.02
CA TYR A 12 5.84 3.01 -33.92
C TYR A 12 7.16 3.18 -34.71
N ARG A 13 8.29 2.92 -34.07
CA ARG A 13 9.62 2.90 -34.67
C ARG A 13 10.09 1.45 -34.81
N PHE A 14 10.05 0.96 -36.05
CA PHE A 14 10.44 -0.41 -36.41
C PHE A 14 11.88 -0.80 -36.05
N ILE A 15 12.80 0.15 -35.90
CA ILE A 15 14.24 -0.13 -35.73
C ILE A 15 14.53 -0.78 -34.37
N ASP A 16 13.79 -0.39 -33.33
CA ASP A 16 14.03 -0.82 -31.95
C ASP A 16 12.76 -1.34 -31.28
N ASP A 17 11.77 -1.74 -32.08
CA ASP A 17 10.46 -2.25 -31.63
C ASP A 17 9.81 -1.41 -30.52
N ALA A 18 9.86 -0.08 -30.70
CA ALA A 18 9.44 0.88 -29.68
C ALA A 18 8.35 1.83 -30.20
N TYR A 19 7.50 2.29 -29.30
CA TYR A 19 6.51 3.33 -29.56
C TYR A 19 7.00 4.66 -28.98
N TYR A 20 6.88 5.74 -29.74
CA TYR A 20 7.23 7.09 -29.32
C TYR A 20 5.98 7.96 -29.20
N CYS A 21 5.83 8.66 -28.08
CA CYS A 21 4.77 9.64 -27.90
C CYS A 21 5.28 11.07 -28.12
N PRO A 22 4.81 11.80 -29.15
CA PRO A 22 5.26 13.16 -29.44
C PRO A 22 4.78 14.21 -28.43
N SER A 23 3.73 13.90 -27.66
CA SER A 23 3.12 14.86 -26.73
C SER A 23 3.84 14.92 -25.38
N CYS A 24 4.47 13.83 -24.97
CA CYS A 24 5.24 13.75 -23.73
C CYS A 24 6.72 13.41 -23.94
N ASP A 25 7.15 13.27 -25.20
CA ASP A 25 8.53 12.96 -25.60
C ASP A 25 9.07 11.65 -24.96
N LEU A 26 8.21 10.63 -24.88
CA LEU A 26 8.51 9.35 -24.22
C LEU A 26 8.60 8.19 -25.22
N TRP A 27 9.45 7.21 -24.89
CA TRP A 27 9.63 5.95 -25.63
C TRP A 27 9.12 4.77 -24.80
N PHE A 28 8.46 3.81 -25.46
CA PHE A 28 7.85 2.62 -24.86
C PHE A 28 8.31 1.39 -25.64
N GLU A 29 9.16 0.55 -25.05
CA GLU A 29 9.62 -0.68 -25.68
C GLU A 29 8.57 -1.78 -25.57
N GLY A 30 8.32 -2.52 -26.66
CA GLY A 30 7.41 -3.66 -26.67
C GLY A 30 7.94 -4.79 -25.79
N ASN A 31 7.27 -5.03 -24.65
CA ASN A 31 7.44 -6.17 -23.74
C ASN A 31 8.73 -6.26 -22.89
N ASN A 32 9.09 -5.20 -22.16
CA ASN A 32 10.07 -5.30 -21.07
C ASN A 32 9.45 -4.87 -19.73
N ALA A 33 9.69 -5.65 -18.68
CA ALA A 33 9.27 -5.31 -17.30
C ALA A 33 9.88 -3.99 -16.78
N GLU A 34 10.93 -3.49 -17.43
CA GLU A 34 11.51 -2.16 -17.18
C GLU A 34 10.60 -1.01 -17.65
N THR A 35 9.80 -1.20 -18.70
CA THR A 35 8.85 -0.17 -19.18
C THR A 35 7.75 0.07 -18.14
N ASP A 36 7.33 -0.99 -17.43
CA ASP A 36 6.32 -0.92 -16.37
C ASP A 36 6.85 -0.17 -15.12
N TYR A 37 8.15 -0.33 -14.82
CA TYR A 37 8.82 0.43 -13.76
C TYR A 37 8.98 1.93 -14.12
N HIS A 38 9.30 2.24 -15.38
CA HIS A 38 9.41 3.62 -15.86
C HIS A 38 8.05 4.32 -16.03
N GLU A 39 6.99 3.62 -16.43
CA GLU A 39 5.62 4.16 -16.46
C GLU A 39 5.11 4.50 -15.04
N LYS A 40 5.44 3.68 -14.04
CA LYS A 40 5.11 3.93 -12.62
C LYS A 40 5.82 5.15 -12.03
N GLN A 41 7.06 5.41 -12.41
CA GLN A 41 7.78 6.61 -11.96
C GLN A 41 7.26 7.92 -12.59
N LEU A 42 6.51 7.87 -13.70
CA LEU A 42 6.09 9.06 -14.46
C LEU A 42 4.64 9.49 -14.20
N ASN A 43 3.80 8.65 -13.59
CA ASN A 43 2.45 9.04 -13.21
C ASN A 43 2.25 8.98 -11.68
N PRO A 44 2.47 10.09 -10.95
CA PRO A 44 2.22 10.14 -9.50
C PRO A 44 0.75 9.90 -9.12
N ASN A 45 -0.16 9.90 -10.10
CA ASN A 45 -1.57 9.58 -9.95
C ASN A 45 -1.92 8.14 -10.38
N ALA A 46 -0.92 7.28 -10.62
CA ALA A 46 -1.19 5.85 -10.80
C ALA A 46 -1.83 5.32 -9.51
N GLU A 47 -3.07 4.87 -9.64
CA GLU A 47 -3.86 4.33 -8.55
C GLU A 47 -3.44 2.87 -8.30
N GLU A 48 -3.15 2.55 -7.04
CA GLU A 48 -2.68 1.24 -6.62
C GLU A 48 -3.40 0.82 -5.33
N ASP A 49 -3.66 -0.47 -5.23
CA ASP A 49 -4.22 -1.08 -4.02
C ASP A 49 -3.06 -1.65 -3.18
N TYR A 50 -3.06 -1.37 -1.89
CA TYR A 50 -2.05 -1.87 -0.96
C TYR A 50 -2.71 -2.54 0.23
N ALA A 51 -2.07 -3.59 0.72
CA ALA A 51 -2.43 -4.26 1.96
C ALA A 51 -1.33 -4.12 3.00
N LEU A 52 -1.67 -3.50 4.11
CA LEU A 52 -0.93 -3.56 5.37
C LEU A 52 -1.41 -4.77 6.16
N VAL A 53 -0.48 -5.64 6.53
CA VAL A 53 -0.73 -6.82 7.35
C VAL A 53 0.18 -6.79 8.57
N LEU A 54 -0.42 -6.92 9.75
CA LEU A 54 0.28 -7.02 11.03
C LEU A 54 -0.11 -8.29 11.76
N ASP A 55 0.88 -9.05 12.21
CA ASP A 55 0.69 -10.04 13.26
C ASP A 55 1.39 -9.56 14.52
N PHE A 56 0.66 -9.50 15.64
CA PHE A 56 1.19 -9.01 16.90
C PHE A 56 0.61 -9.75 18.09
N GLN A 57 1.26 -9.61 19.24
CA GLN A 57 0.81 -10.12 20.52
C GLN A 57 0.57 -8.96 21.49
N ALA A 58 -0.56 -8.97 22.17
CA ALA A 58 -0.89 -7.93 23.14
C ALA A 58 -1.75 -8.47 24.29
N LYS A 59 -1.75 -7.76 25.42
CA LYS A 59 -2.78 -7.96 26.45
C LYS A 59 -4.11 -7.38 25.97
N ASP A 60 -5.24 -7.90 26.45
CA ASP A 60 -6.57 -7.44 26.03
C ASP A 60 -6.75 -5.91 26.17
N GLN A 61 -6.25 -5.30 27.25
CA GLN A 61 -6.31 -3.84 27.44
C GLN A 61 -5.52 -3.04 26.38
N ASN A 62 -4.41 -3.61 25.89
CA ASN A 62 -3.56 -2.98 24.89
C ASN A 62 -4.18 -3.13 23.50
N LEU A 63 -4.91 -4.23 23.25
CA LEU A 63 -5.72 -4.39 22.04
C LEU A 63 -6.81 -3.32 21.94
N ILE A 64 -7.50 -3.01 23.03
CA ILE A 64 -8.55 -1.97 23.03
C ILE A 64 -7.93 -0.63 22.60
N ALA A 65 -6.81 -0.24 23.23
CA ALA A 65 -6.10 0.98 22.86
C ALA A 65 -5.63 0.96 21.39
N PHE A 66 -5.17 -0.18 20.89
CA PHE A 66 -4.78 -0.35 19.49
C PHE A 66 -5.96 -0.16 18.53
N LYS A 67 -7.12 -0.78 18.82
CA LYS A 67 -8.32 -0.62 18.00
C LYS A 67 -8.82 0.83 17.97
N GLU A 68 -8.79 1.52 19.11
CA GLU A 68 -9.15 2.94 19.18
C GLU A 68 -8.21 3.81 18.34
N TYR A 69 -6.92 3.53 18.40
CA TYR A 69 -5.93 4.24 17.60
C TYR A 69 -6.12 3.98 16.10
N MET A 70 -6.28 2.72 15.70
CA MET A 70 -6.53 2.36 14.30
C MET A 70 -7.83 2.96 13.76
N ASN A 71 -8.89 3.06 14.58
CA ASN A 71 -10.12 3.74 14.17
C ASN A 71 -9.88 5.24 13.90
N LYS A 72 -9.08 5.92 14.73
CA LYS A 72 -8.70 7.32 14.49
C LYS A 72 -7.86 7.46 13.23
N LEU A 73 -6.93 6.53 13.01
CA LEU A 73 -6.11 6.48 11.80
C LEU A 73 -6.99 6.33 10.56
N ASN A 74 -7.93 5.38 10.56
CA ASN A 74 -8.83 5.20 9.43
C ASN A 74 -9.60 6.49 9.09
N SER A 75 -10.13 7.18 10.10
CA SER A 75 -10.80 8.48 9.88
C SER A 75 -9.86 9.56 9.34
N GLN A 76 -8.59 9.57 9.75
CA GLN A 76 -7.57 10.49 9.23
C GLN A 76 -7.25 10.19 7.77
N LEU A 77 -7.02 8.91 7.44
CA LEU A 77 -6.74 8.46 6.06
C LEU A 77 -7.91 8.80 5.12
N GLU A 78 -9.15 8.60 5.55
CA GLU A 78 -10.32 9.01 4.76
C GLU A 78 -10.35 10.53 4.51
N GLN A 79 -9.98 11.34 5.51
CA GLN A 79 -9.87 12.81 5.36
C GLN A 79 -8.75 13.23 4.41
N ASP A 80 -7.63 12.50 4.44
CA ASP A 80 -6.47 12.72 3.58
C ASP A 80 -6.67 12.15 2.16
N GLY A 81 -7.87 11.60 1.87
CA GLY A 81 -8.29 11.17 0.54
C GLY A 81 -7.86 9.76 0.17
N TYR A 82 -7.48 8.93 1.14
CA TYR A 82 -7.28 7.49 0.93
C TYR A 82 -8.64 6.79 0.90
N ASN A 83 -8.79 5.81 0.01
CA ASN A 83 -9.99 4.98 -0.03
C ASN A 83 -9.73 3.65 0.70
N ILE A 84 -10.34 3.46 1.87
CA ILE A 84 -10.15 2.26 2.69
C ILE A 84 -11.03 1.13 2.14
N LEU A 85 -10.39 0.11 1.56
CA LEU A 85 -11.08 -1.05 0.98
C LEU A 85 -11.44 -2.08 2.05
N LYS A 86 -10.61 -2.24 3.08
CA LYS A 86 -10.80 -3.22 4.15
C LYS A 86 -10.08 -2.77 5.41
N TYR A 87 -10.71 -2.97 6.56
CA TYR A 87 -10.04 -2.90 7.85
C TYR A 87 -10.59 -3.98 8.77
N MET A 88 -9.70 -4.79 9.35
CA MET A 88 -10.08 -5.86 10.24
C MET A 88 -8.99 -6.15 11.28
N VAL A 89 -9.41 -6.49 12.50
CA VAL A 89 -8.54 -6.98 13.56
C VAL A 89 -9.18 -8.20 14.20
N GLU A 90 -8.55 -9.36 14.03
CA GLU A 90 -9.04 -10.65 14.51
C GLU A 90 -8.06 -11.27 15.51
N THR A 91 -8.59 -12.14 16.38
CA THR A 91 -7.75 -12.93 17.28
C THR A 91 -7.11 -14.07 16.47
N GLY A 92 -5.79 -14.18 16.55
CA GLY A 92 -5.05 -15.29 15.93
C GLY A 92 -5.27 -16.62 16.66
N GLN A 93 -4.71 -17.71 16.14
CA GLN A 93 -4.75 -19.01 16.82
C GLN A 93 -4.00 -18.94 18.16
N ASP A 94 -4.75 -19.08 19.25
CA ASP A 94 -4.22 -19.03 20.61
C ASP A 94 -3.46 -20.32 20.94
N GLY A 95 -2.16 -20.20 21.22
CA GLY A 95 -1.25 -21.33 21.42
C GLY A 95 -0.90 -21.64 22.88
N GLY A 96 -1.38 -20.87 23.87
CA GLY A 96 -0.97 -21.12 25.25
C GLY A 96 -1.55 -20.22 26.34
N ILE A 97 -1.17 -20.52 27.58
CA ILE A 97 -1.62 -19.91 28.84
C ILE A 97 -0.92 -18.56 29.09
N THR A 98 -0.71 -17.74 28.06
CA THR A 98 -0.01 -16.46 28.21
C THR A 98 -1.00 -15.30 28.29
N SER A 99 -0.65 -14.25 29.04
CA SER A 99 -1.48 -13.03 29.10
C SER A 99 -1.45 -12.20 27.80
N TYR A 100 -0.61 -12.59 26.84
CA TYR A 100 -0.46 -11.96 25.54
C TYR A 100 -1.11 -12.84 24.48
N LYS A 101 -2.21 -12.37 23.90
CA LYS A 101 -2.91 -13.10 22.85
C LYS A 101 -2.40 -12.66 21.48
N PRO A 102 -2.32 -13.58 20.50
CA PRO A 102 -1.99 -13.23 19.13
C PRO A 102 -3.18 -12.55 18.46
N TYR A 103 -2.89 -11.57 17.62
CA TYR A 103 -3.84 -10.84 16.80
C TYR A 103 -3.30 -10.67 15.39
N HIS A 104 -4.22 -10.70 14.43
CA HIS A 104 -3.98 -10.41 13.03
C HIS A 104 -4.75 -9.14 12.67
N MET A 105 -4.07 -8.18 12.04
CA MET A 105 -4.70 -6.99 11.49
C MET A 105 -4.41 -6.91 10.00
N GLU A 106 -5.43 -6.55 9.24
CA GLU A 106 -5.33 -6.25 7.83
C GLU A 106 -6.02 -4.92 7.54
N LEU A 107 -5.30 -4.02 6.87
CA LEU A 107 -5.78 -2.75 6.37
C LEU A 107 -5.46 -2.69 4.88
N MET A 108 -6.49 -2.60 4.03
CA MET A 108 -6.33 -2.41 2.60
C MET A 108 -6.73 -0.99 2.22
N ILE A 109 -5.86 -0.31 1.49
CA ILE A 109 -6.06 1.06 1.03
C ILE A 109 -5.87 1.13 -0.48
N HIS A 110 -6.70 1.91 -1.13
CA HIS A 110 -6.51 2.36 -2.49
C HIS A 110 -5.96 3.78 -2.45
N SER A 111 -4.80 3.99 -3.05
CA SER A 111 -4.09 5.26 -3.02
C SER A 111 -3.20 5.44 -4.25
N ASN A 112 -2.86 6.68 -4.56
CA ASN A 112 -1.84 6.95 -5.56
C ASN A 112 -0.42 6.78 -5.00
N HIS A 113 0.59 6.80 -5.89
CA HIS A 113 1.99 6.61 -5.50
C HIS A 113 2.48 7.60 -4.43
N ALA A 114 2.10 8.88 -4.52
CA ALA A 114 2.51 9.89 -3.54
C ALA A 114 1.87 9.68 -2.15
N GLN A 115 0.61 9.24 -2.14
CA GLN A 115 -0.09 8.83 -0.93
C GLN A 115 0.54 7.56 -0.33
N LYS A 116 0.98 6.59 -1.14
CA LYS A 116 1.71 5.42 -0.65
C LYS A 116 2.99 5.83 0.10
N GLU A 117 3.84 6.66 -0.50
CA GLU A 117 5.07 7.11 0.14
C GLU A 117 4.80 7.88 1.45
N ALA A 118 3.75 8.69 1.49
CA ALA A 118 3.33 9.38 2.71
C ALA A 118 2.83 8.38 3.78
N PHE A 119 2.11 7.34 3.38
CA PHE A 119 1.64 6.28 4.25
C PHE A 119 2.77 5.43 4.83
N ASP A 120 3.79 5.10 4.04
CA ASP A 120 4.98 4.36 4.49
C ASP A 120 5.69 5.09 5.63
N ASN A 121 5.93 6.40 5.46
CA ASN A 121 6.53 7.23 6.50
C ASN A 121 5.68 7.31 7.77
N TYR A 122 4.36 7.37 7.62
CA TYR A 122 3.43 7.37 8.75
C TYR A 122 3.49 6.04 9.53
N MET A 123 3.60 4.92 8.81
CA MET A 123 3.70 3.59 9.41
C MET A 123 5.00 3.41 10.20
N ASP A 124 6.13 3.92 9.71
CA ASP A 124 7.39 3.90 10.43
C ASP A 124 7.30 4.64 11.78
N GLU A 125 6.70 5.85 11.80
CA GLU A 125 6.47 6.57 13.05
C GLU A 125 5.52 5.84 14.00
N LEU A 126 4.48 5.19 13.46
CA LEU A 126 3.51 4.38 14.19
C LEU A 126 4.18 3.18 14.87
N PHE A 127 5.07 2.48 14.16
CA PHE A 127 5.84 1.35 14.70
C PHE A 127 6.75 1.77 15.84
N GLU A 128 7.51 2.84 15.66
CA GLU A 128 8.47 3.30 16.66
C GLU A 128 7.79 3.79 17.95
N ARG A 129 6.64 4.49 17.83
CA ARG A 129 6.03 5.17 18.98
C ARG A 129 4.90 4.41 19.63
N PHE A 130 4.01 3.77 18.87
CA PHE A 130 2.76 3.25 19.42
C PHE A 130 2.89 1.81 19.93
N LEU A 131 3.46 0.90 19.12
CA LEU A 131 3.51 -0.52 19.50
C LEU A 131 4.43 -0.75 20.71
N ILE A 132 5.61 -0.10 20.72
CA ILE A 132 6.59 -0.23 21.79
C ILE A 132 6.02 0.31 23.12
N THR A 133 5.37 1.47 23.11
CA THR A 133 4.90 2.12 24.35
C THR A 133 3.65 1.47 24.94
N LYS A 134 2.83 0.80 24.12
CA LYS A 134 1.62 0.11 24.57
C LYS A 134 1.84 -1.36 24.89
N GLY A 135 3.09 -1.84 24.93
CA GLY A 135 3.38 -3.24 25.23
C GLY A 135 2.69 -4.17 24.24
N ILE A 136 2.79 -3.84 22.96
CA ILE A 136 2.41 -4.68 21.82
C ILE A 136 3.70 -5.25 21.24
N VAL A 137 3.76 -6.57 21.08
CA VAL A 137 4.89 -7.28 20.50
C VAL A 137 4.58 -7.55 19.04
N LEU A 138 5.27 -6.87 18.12
CA LEU A 138 5.11 -7.10 16.70
C LEU A 138 5.84 -8.40 16.30
N ASN A 139 5.12 -9.34 15.71
CA ASN A 139 5.68 -10.61 15.24
C ASN A 139 5.91 -10.59 13.72
N HIS A 140 5.03 -9.92 12.98
CA HIS A 140 5.13 -9.78 11.53
C HIS A 140 4.58 -8.43 11.08
N TYR A 141 5.24 -7.85 10.08
CA TYR A 141 4.78 -6.68 9.34
C TYR A 141 5.03 -6.92 7.85
N SER A 142 4.05 -6.53 7.05
CA SER A 142 4.13 -6.57 5.61
C SER A 142 3.26 -5.46 5.02
N LEU A 143 3.85 -4.64 4.16
CA LEU A 143 3.12 -3.78 3.24
C LEU A 143 3.33 -4.31 1.83
N LYS A 144 2.24 -4.67 1.15
CA LYS A 144 2.29 -5.27 -0.19
C LYS A 144 1.39 -4.52 -1.15
N GLU A 145 1.92 -4.25 -2.34
CA GLU A 145 1.12 -3.96 -3.52
C GLU A 145 0.24 -5.16 -3.84
N LEU A 146 -1.07 -4.93 -3.95
CA LEU A 146 -1.99 -5.90 -4.50
C LEU A 146 -1.98 -5.71 -6.01
N ASN A 147 -1.60 -6.75 -6.75
CA ASN A 147 -1.77 -6.74 -8.20
C ASN A 147 -3.25 -6.56 -8.48
N THR A 148 -3.65 -5.37 -8.92
CA THR A 148 -4.98 -5.14 -9.48
C THR A 148 -5.06 -5.98 -10.74
N VAL A 149 -5.82 -7.08 -10.68
CA VAL A 149 -6.21 -7.77 -11.91
C VAL A 149 -7.07 -6.75 -12.66
N PRO A 150 -6.68 -6.29 -13.87
CA PRO A 150 -7.54 -5.40 -14.63
C PRO A 150 -8.83 -6.17 -14.94
N VAL A 151 -9.97 -5.61 -14.53
CA VAL A 151 -11.29 -6.10 -14.93
C VAL A 151 -11.55 -5.76 -16.39
#